data_AF-A0A7J4SCC3-F1
#
_entry.id   AF-A0A7J4SCC3-F1
#
_cell.length_a   1.000
_cell.length_b   1.000
_cell.length_c   1.000
_cell.angle_alpha   90.00
_cell.angle_beta   90.00
_cell.angle_gamma   90.00
#
_symmetry.space_group_name_H-M   'P 1'
#
loop_
_entity.id
_entity.type
_entity.pdbx_description
1 polymer ?
#
loop_
_entity_poly.entity_id
_entity_poly.type
_entity_poly.pdbx_seq_one_letter_code
_entity_poly.pdbx_strand_id
1 'polypeptide(L)'
;MRRDMRRDDQALTAVIEFLSAFVLFLVIVSAFLSLTRLTLGPNEPMVDRLDEHAADGLMWLTSSEGWAVPMEDGIRDTANSTSDWHLLNASTLLDSDVLPGLADSNGHI
;
A
#
# COMPACT_ATOMS: atom_id res chain seq x y z
N MET A 1 -13.98 -39.04 57.27
CA MET A 1 -12.72 -38.31 57.47
C MET A 1 -11.65 -38.60 56.41
N ARG A 2 -11.11 -39.84 56.22
CA ARG A 2 -10.14 -40.10 55.12
C ARG A 2 -10.72 -40.04 53.69
N ARG A 3 -12.05 -40.14 53.53
CA ARG A 3 -12.74 -40.13 52.22
C ARG A 3 -12.94 -38.73 51.66
N ASP A 4 -13.14 -37.74 52.53
CA ASP A 4 -13.43 -36.35 52.17
C ASP A 4 -12.15 -35.66 51.64
N MET A 5 -11.02 -35.87 52.32
CA MET A 5 -9.71 -35.32 51.93
C MET A 5 -9.22 -35.80 50.54
N ARG A 6 -9.49 -37.07 50.18
CA ARG A 6 -9.16 -37.60 48.84
C ARG A 6 -9.99 -36.99 47.72
N ARG A 7 -11.23 -36.57 48.02
CA ARG A 7 -12.13 -35.96 47.05
C ARG A 7 -11.71 -34.52 46.76
N ASP A 8 -11.26 -33.81 47.79
CA ASP A 8 -10.71 -32.45 47.68
C ASP A 8 -9.40 -32.44 46.88
N ASP A 9 -8.49 -33.38 47.12
CA ASP A 9 -7.24 -33.49 46.33
C ASP A 9 -7.52 -33.77 44.84
N GLN A 10 -8.52 -34.59 44.55
CA GLN A 10 -8.88 -34.93 43.18
C GLN A 10 -9.60 -33.77 42.47
N ALA A 11 -10.43 -33.02 43.18
CA ALA A 11 -11.03 -31.78 42.68
C ALA A 11 -9.96 -30.70 42.43
N LEU A 12 -9.01 -30.53 43.36
CA LEU A 12 -7.90 -29.59 43.22
C LEU A 12 -7.02 -29.94 42.00
N THR A 13 -6.71 -31.22 41.83
CA THR A 13 -5.93 -31.72 40.68
C THR A 13 -6.65 -31.43 39.37
N ALA A 14 -7.96 -31.69 39.29
CA ALA A 14 -8.75 -31.41 38.09
C ALA A 14 -8.77 -29.91 37.74
N VAL A 15 -8.83 -29.04 38.75
CA VAL A 15 -8.76 -27.58 38.53
C VAL A 15 -7.39 -27.15 38.00
N ILE A 16 -6.30 -27.70 38.54
CA ILE A 16 -4.93 -27.39 38.10
C ILE A 16 -4.71 -27.90 36.66
N GLU A 17 -5.20 -29.08 36.33
CA GLU A 17 -5.12 -29.64 34.97
C GLU A 17 -5.88 -28.76 33.97
N PHE A 18 -7.11 -28.34 34.32
CA PHE A 18 -7.87 -27.41 33.50
C PHE A 18 -7.16 -26.06 33.32
N LEU A 19 -6.67 -25.47 34.40
CA LEU A 19 -6.01 -24.17 34.35
C LEU A 19 -4.70 -24.24 33.55
N SER A 20 -3.91 -25.31 33.71
CA SER A 20 -2.66 -25.50 32.98
C SER A 20 -2.89 -25.74 31.49
N ALA A 21 -3.89 -26.53 31.11
CA ALA A 21 -4.29 -26.69 29.72
C ALA A 21 -4.79 -25.37 29.11
N PHE A 22 -5.55 -24.58 29.87
CA PHE A 22 -6.04 -23.27 29.43
C PHE A 22 -4.90 -22.26 29.25
N VAL A 23 -3.97 -22.18 30.20
CA VAL A 23 -2.79 -21.32 30.10
C VAL A 23 -1.92 -21.74 28.92
N LEU A 24 -1.70 -23.05 28.73
CA LEU A 24 -0.94 -23.56 27.58
C LEU A 24 -1.60 -23.16 26.26
N PHE A 25 -2.92 -23.29 26.16
CA PHE A 25 -3.67 -22.85 24.99
C PHE A 25 -3.50 -21.34 24.74
N LEU A 26 -3.62 -20.50 25.77
CA LEU A 26 -3.42 -19.05 25.64
C LEU A 26 -2.00 -18.69 25.20
N VAL A 27 -0.98 -19.36 25.74
CA VAL A 27 0.42 -19.15 25.33
C VAL A 27 0.61 -19.51 23.86
N ILE A 28 0.04 -20.63 23.41
CA ILE A 28 0.11 -21.06 22.01
C ILE A 28 -0.59 -20.04 21.10
N VAL A 29 -1.82 -19.62 21.42
CA VAL A 29 -2.56 -18.62 20.63
C VAL A 29 -1.82 -17.28 20.58
N SER A 30 -1.27 -16.83 21.71
CA SER A 30 -0.46 -15.60 21.78
C SER A 30 0.80 -15.69 20.91
N ALA A 31 1.50 -16.83 20.93
CA ALA A 31 2.66 -17.08 20.09
C ALA A 31 2.30 -17.07 18.60
N PHE A 32 1.21 -17.74 18.21
CA PHE A 32 0.71 -17.74 16.83
C PHE A 32 0.33 -16.33 16.35
N LEU A 33 -0.41 -15.56 17.16
CA LEU A 33 -0.78 -14.18 16.82
C LEU A 33 0.41 -13.22 16.77
N SER A 34 1.49 -13.53 17.49
CA SER A 34 2.75 -12.78 17.41
C SER A 34 3.51 -13.13 16.13
N LEU A 35 3.51 -14.41 15.74
CA LEU A 35 4.13 -14.87 14.50
C LEU A 35 3.42 -14.32 13.26
N THR A 36 2.09 -14.33 13.21
CA THR A 36 1.35 -13.81 12.04
C THR A 36 1.58 -12.32 11.80
N ARG A 37 1.77 -11.54 12.88
CA ARG A 37 2.18 -10.12 12.79
C ARG A 37 3.60 -9.94 12.26
N LEU A 38 4.49 -10.90 12.49
CA LEU A 38 5.83 -10.90 11.90
C LEU A 38 5.79 -11.27 10.41
N THR A 39 4.97 -12.24 10.02
CA THR A 39 4.91 -12.73 8.63
C THR A 39 4.26 -11.73 7.67
N LEU A 40 3.26 -10.97 8.13
CA LEU A 40 2.55 -9.98 7.30
C LEU A 40 3.25 -8.61 7.24
N GLY A 41 4.32 -8.42 8.03
CA GLY A 41 4.91 -7.10 8.23
C GLY A 41 3.96 -6.13 8.96
N PRO A 42 4.44 -4.94 9.36
CA PRO A 42 3.55 -3.90 9.82
C PRO A 42 2.59 -3.54 8.67
N ASN A 43 1.30 -3.80 8.85
CA ASN A 43 0.28 -3.26 7.96
C ASN A 43 0.24 -1.75 8.22
N GLU A 44 0.90 -0.97 7.38
CA GLU A 44 0.89 0.48 7.39
C GLU A 44 -0.03 0.98 6.27
N PRO A 45 -1.36 0.95 6.47
CA PRO A 45 -2.31 1.25 5.40
C PRO A 45 -2.19 2.69 4.86
N MET A 46 -1.52 3.59 5.56
CA MET A 46 -1.21 4.93 5.04
C MET A 46 -0.03 4.91 4.07
N VAL A 47 1.01 4.16 4.37
CA VAL A 47 2.20 4.03 3.50
C VAL A 47 1.85 3.19 2.29
N ASP A 48 1.16 2.07 2.47
CA ASP A 48 0.72 1.21 1.36
C ASP A 48 -0.15 1.98 0.36
N ARG A 49 -1.09 2.80 0.85
CA ARG A 49 -1.91 3.66 -0.02
C ARG A 49 -1.11 4.76 -0.70
N LEU A 50 -0.14 5.34 0.01
CA LEU A 50 0.72 6.37 -0.58
C LEU A 50 1.55 5.78 -1.71
N ASP A 51 2.14 4.61 -1.51
CA ASP A 51 2.93 3.90 -2.51
C ASP A 51 2.07 3.49 -3.71
N GLU A 52 0.85 2.99 -3.46
CA GLU A 52 -0.13 2.70 -4.52
C GLU A 52 -0.49 3.97 -5.31
N HIS A 53 -0.82 5.07 -4.65
CA HIS A 53 -1.14 6.33 -5.32
C HIS A 53 0.06 6.95 -6.06
N ALA A 54 1.28 6.78 -5.55
CA ALA A 54 2.49 7.24 -6.22
C ALA A 54 2.78 6.39 -7.47
N ALA A 55 2.65 5.06 -7.36
CA ALA A 55 2.80 4.15 -8.48
C ALA A 55 1.75 4.41 -9.56
N ASP A 56 0.49 4.59 -9.16
CA ASP A 56 -0.59 5.01 -10.04
C ASP A 56 -0.22 6.33 -10.70
N GLY A 57 0.05 7.39 -9.93
CA GLY A 57 0.39 8.71 -10.48
C GLY A 57 1.53 8.67 -11.50
N LEU A 58 2.57 7.88 -11.25
CA LEU A 58 3.65 7.64 -12.21
C LEU A 58 3.18 6.90 -13.46
N MET A 59 2.32 5.88 -13.30
CA MET A 59 1.70 5.19 -14.43
C MET A 59 0.88 6.17 -15.28
N TRP A 60 0.02 6.98 -14.66
CA TRP A 60 -0.72 8.04 -15.37
C TRP A 60 0.23 8.98 -16.13
N LEU A 61 1.27 9.53 -15.49
CA LEU A 61 2.22 10.44 -16.15
C LEU A 61 3.02 9.79 -17.30
N THR A 62 3.18 8.47 -17.31
CA THR A 62 4.04 7.76 -18.29
C THR A 62 3.28 7.00 -19.36
N SER A 63 2.06 6.56 -19.08
CA SER A 63 1.30 5.67 -19.97
C SER A 63 0.03 6.31 -20.53
N SER A 64 -0.42 7.45 -20.00
CA SER A 64 -1.64 8.09 -20.50
C SER A 64 -1.34 9.18 -21.53
N GLU A 65 -2.37 9.48 -22.33
CA GLU A 65 -2.33 10.56 -23.30
C GLU A 65 -1.95 11.88 -22.60
N GLY A 66 -1.27 12.75 -23.33
CA GLY A 66 -0.88 14.06 -22.81
C GLY A 66 -0.75 15.03 -23.95
N TRP A 67 -0.65 16.31 -23.62
CA TRP A 67 -0.55 17.37 -24.61
C TRP A 67 0.70 18.20 -24.38
N ALA A 68 1.50 18.38 -25.43
CA ALA A 68 2.63 19.31 -25.41
C ALA A 68 2.37 20.48 -26.37
N VAL A 69 2.62 21.69 -25.88
CA VAL A 69 2.62 22.92 -26.68
C VAL A 69 4.04 23.46 -26.72
N PRO A 70 4.77 23.28 -27.84
CA PRO A 70 6.11 23.84 -28.03
C PRO A 70 6.12 25.35 -27.84
N MET A 71 7.25 25.88 -27.40
CA MET A 71 7.50 27.31 -27.31
C MET A 71 8.54 27.68 -28.37
N GLU A 72 8.23 28.63 -29.23
CA GLU A 72 9.17 29.21 -30.19
C GLU A 72 9.38 30.68 -29.82
N ASP A 73 10.63 31.07 -29.57
CA ASP A 73 11.02 32.43 -29.14
C ASP A 73 10.23 32.98 -27.94
N GLY A 74 9.86 32.09 -27.00
CA GLY A 74 9.10 32.46 -25.81
C GLY A 74 7.60 32.67 -26.06
N ILE A 75 7.08 32.28 -27.22
CA ILE A 75 5.66 32.29 -27.57
C ILE A 75 5.18 30.86 -27.73
N ARG A 76 4.00 30.55 -27.17
CA ARG A 76 3.35 29.24 -27.34
C ARG A 76 2.98 29.02 -28.80
N ASP A 77 3.57 28.01 -29.43
CA ASP A 77 3.20 27.55 -30.75
C ASP A 77 2.08 26.51 -30.64
N THR A 78 0.84 27.01 -30.61
CA THR A 78 -0.36 26.16 -30.58
C THR A 78 -0.63 25.47 -31.92
N ALA A 79 0.04 25.85 -33.01
CA ALA A 79 -0.17 25.21 -34.30
C ALA A 79 0.60 23.89 -34.41
N ASN A 80 1.72 23.77 -33.69
CA ASN A 80 2.56 22.58 -33.65
C ASN A 80 2.43 21.78 -32.34
N SER A 81 1.32 21.97 -31.64
CA SER A 81 1.00 21.18 -30.45
C SER A 81 0.67 19.74 -30.81
N THR A 82 1.10 18.81 -29.97
CA THR A 82 1.01 17.38 -30.27
C THR A 82 0.66 16.56 -29.03
N SER A 83 -0.09 15.47 -29.27
CA SER A 83 -0.32 14.42 -28.28
C SER A 83 0.86 13.46 -28.13
N ASP A 84 1.74 13.42 -29.14
CA ASP A 84 2.94 12.57 -29.16
C ASP A 84 4.12 13.26 -28.47
N TRP A 85 3.86 13.88 -27.32
CA TRP A 85 4.86 14.62 -26.55
C TRP A 85 6.08 13.76 -26.20
N HIS A 86 5.88 12.46 -25.97
CA HIS A 86 6.92 11.49 -25.65
C HIS A 86 7.92 11.23 -26.80
N LEU A 87 7.61 11.67 -28.02
CA LEU A 87 8.51 11.57 -29.19
C LEU A 87 9.33 12.84 -29.42
N LEU A 88 9.05 13.92 -28.69
CA LEU A 88 9.78 15.18 -28.82
C LEU A 88 11.17 15.08 -28.17
N ASN A 89 12.13 15.81 -28.75
CA ASN A 89 13.47 15.92 -28.17
C ASN A 89 13.41 16.55 -26.77
N ALA A 90 14.26 16.08 -25.86
CA ALA A 90 14.30 16.55 -24.48
C ALA A 90 14.50 18.08 -24.36
N SER A 91 15.26 18.69 -25.26
CA SER A 91 15.45 20.15 -25.31
C SER A 91 14.16 20.89 -25.65
N THR A 92 13.36 20.36 -26.58
CA THR A 92 12.09 20.94 -26.98
C THR A 92 11.02 20.74 -25.91
N LEU A 93 11.05 19.60 -25.21
CA LEU A 93 10.18 19.35 -24.06
C LEU A 93 10.47 20.25 -22.87
N LEU A 94 11.74 20.65 -22.69
CA LEU A 94 12.14 21.51 -21.58
C LEU A 94 11.64 22.95 -21.75
N ASP A 95 11.55 23.41 -22.99
CA ASP A 95 11.02 24.72 -23.34
C ASP A 95 9.50 24.71 -23.61
N SER A 96 8.86 23.54 -23.66
CA SER A 96 7.43 23.41 -23.96
C SER A 96 6.58 23.26 -22.71
N ASP A 97 5.31 23.62 -22.85
CA ASP A 97 4.30 23.32 -21.82
C ASP A 97 3.75 21.92 -22.05
N VAL A 98 4.12 20.99 -21.17
CA VAL A 98 3.72 19.57 -21.25
C VAL A 98 2.75 19.25 -20.12
N LEU A 99 1.60 18.68 -20.48
CA LEU A 99 0.55 18.22 -19.57
C LEU A 99 0.35 16.71 -19.73
N PRO A 100 1.31 15.88 -19.28
CA PRO A 100 1.23 14.43 -19.41
C PRO A 100 0.15 13.89 -18.47
N GLY A 101 -0.78 13.08 -19.00
CA GLY A 101 -1.84 12.44 -18.22
C GLY A 101 -2.85 13.35 -17.53
N LEU A 102 -2.82 14.64 -17.86
CA LEU A 102 -3.79 15.64 -17.41
C LEU A 102 -4.62 16.18 -18.56
N ALA A 103 -4.07 16.20 -19.78
CA ALA A 103 -4.77 16.66 -20.96
C ALA A 103 -5.06 15.49 -21.91
N ASP A 104 -6.24 15.48 -22.53
CA ASP A 104 -6.58 14.55 -23.60
C ASP A 104 -5.72 14.79 -24.85
N SER A 105 -5.84 13.90 -25.85
CA SER A 105 -5.17 14.03 -27.15
C SER A 105 -5.52 15.29 -27.95
N ASN A 106 -6.44 16.13 -27.47
CA ASN A 106 -6.83 17.41 -28.06
C ASN A 106 -6.45 18.63 -27.18
N GLY A 107 -5.78 18.41 -26.03
CA GLY A 107 -5.35 19.48 -25.13
C GLY A 107 -6.42 19.97 -24.14
N HIS A 108 -7.47 19.20 -23.89
CA HIS A 108 -8.50 19.49 -22.88
C HIS A 108 -8.22 18.78 -21.55
N ILE A 109 -8.55 19.43 -20.43
CA ILE A 109 -8.36 18.94 -19.05
C ILE A 109 -9.66 18.35 -18.51
#